data_AF-A0A0S8IML9-F1
#
_entry.id   AF-A0A0S8IML9-F1
#
_cell.length_a   1.000
_cell.length_b   1.000
_cell.length_c   1.000
_cell.angle_alpha   90.00
_cell.angle_beta   90.00
_cell.angle_gamma   90.00
#
_symmetry.space_group_name_H-M   'P 1'
#
loop_
_entity.id
_entity.type
_entity.pdbx_description
1 polymer ?
#
loop_
_entity_poly.entity_id
_entity_poly.type
_entity_poly.pdbx_seq_one_letter_code
_entity_poly.pdbx_strand_id
1 'polypeptide(L)'
;MWQEIKKRRLAFSLFVVCLLAVALFICTQEAESYQVKRVIRGSYTILAGTETTTVDINSSLGGVPLNMSASFILNTRRSGQDGHNYADTLALIDDPTNILYSRVSSSYTNDLEYMVTEFVSGVNVLSGYTAMPETKTDKTITLPQSVNLSRSFPLLSWKSFRTYTTTDERNFFGANLTSPNTLTISRSETGSTYNNDIAWQVVEFDRDVNVTNGTTVLTGYETTESVSVNDINKTFLVFSTMPGNVNGVEGAIAVLGTLVNNTTLRFRRFNNADQATIYWYLVEFDNNVFSNRSDTPRLDAANMSTTVDVSAVPQWDLNRTIAVHSTQFNTSVSNSAERYYSTVQLSESGSTVNLTVERSRTTYELDFGYDILEFPPLDVISPNGAEAYTVNQTKVVSWNHSDTSNDHNMDIRLCKAGCDNISNYTILINTTNASLDSYSWKINKTIDSQNPIGDSVRLAIVDTTMRSFATTNMTTRNWDMGNAPFKINGSILVTAPNDDSGNWRVGDTGRQITWDKTGDLSYSSFNISLYIDGGSTYNQT
;
A
#
# COMPACT_ATOMS: atom_id res chain seq x y z
N MET A 1 -5.66 44.54 46.46
CA MET A 1 -6.21 44.67 45.09
C MET A 1 -5.15 44.44 44.00
N TRP A 2 -4.07 45.22 43.93
CA TRP A 2 -3.00 45.04 42.92
C TRP A 2 -2.26 43.68 43.00
N GLN A 3 -2.03 43.18 44.22
CA GLN A 3 -1.39 41.88 44.48
C GLN A 3 -2.25 40.69 43.98
N GLU A 4 -3.58 40.78 44.06
CA GLU A 4 -4.48 39.73 43.57
C GLU A 4 -4.56 39.68 42.05
N ILE A 5 -4.49 40.84 41.38
CA ILE A 5 -4.50 40.92 39.92
C ILE A 5 -3.22 40.27 39.35
N LYS A 6 -2.06 40.45 40.01
CA LYS A 6 -0.81 39.77 39.64
C LYS A 6 -0.91 38.24 39.78
N LYS A 7 -1.49 37.74 40.88
CA LYS A 7 -1.68 36.29 41.09
C LYS A 7 -2.61 35.67 40.05
N ARG A 8 -3.70 36.37 39.69
CA ARG A 8 -4.64 35.92 38.64
C ARG A 8 -4.01 35.92 37.24
N ARG A 9 -3.16 36.90 36.94
CA ARG A 9 -2.39 36.92 35.67
C ARG A 9 -1.35 35.80 35.61
N LEU A 10 -0.62 35.55 36.69
CA LEU A 10 0.35 34.44 36.75
C LEU A 10 -0.33 33.08 36.58
N ALA A 11 -1.49 32.87 37.22
CA ALA A 11 -2.28 31.65 37.08
C ALA A 11 -2.85 31.47 35.66
N PHE A 12 -3.29 32.56 35.02
CA PHE A 12 -3.74 32.53 33.62
C PHE A 12 -2.58 32.24 32.65
N SER A 13 -1.40 32.81 32.88
CA SER A 13 -0.20 32.51 32.08
C SER A 13 0.27 31.06 32.25
N LEU A 14 0.23 30.50 33.46
CA LEU A 14 0.52 29.08 33.69
C LEU A 14 -0.50 28.17 33.01
N PHE A 15 -1.78 28.55 33.02
CA PHE A 15 -2.84 27.79 32.35
C PHE A 15 -2.69 27.79 30.83
N VAL A 16 -2.28 28.92 30.23
CA VAL A 16 -2.01 29.02 28.79
C VAL A 16 -0.74 28.25 28.40
N VAL A 17 0.32 28.25 29.22
CA VAL A 17 1.52 27.43 29.00
C VAL A 17 1.20 25.94 29.13
N CYS A 18 0.34 25.54 30.08
CA CYS A 18 -0.15 24.17 30.16
C CYS A 18 -1.05 23.79 28.97
N LEU A 19 -1.87 24.68 28.43
CA LEU A 19 -2.68 24.44 27.23
C LEU A 19 -1.81 24.34 25.95
N LEU A 20 -0.75 25.13 25.85
CA LEU A 20 0.25 25.03 24.77
C LEU A 20 1.12 23.78 24.91
N ALA A 21 1.48 23.36 26.13
CA ALA A 21 2.18 22.11 26.38
C ALA A 21 1.29 20.88 26.12
N VAL A 22 -0.01 20.97 26.39
CA VAL A 22 -1.00 19.93 26.03
C VAL A 22 -1.28 19.92 24.52
N ALA A 23 -1.26 21.07 23.84
CA ALA A 23 -1.34 21.14 22.37
C ALA A 23 -0.06 20.61 21.69
N LEU A 24 1.11 20.76 22.32
CA LEU A 24 2.37 20.09 21.94
C LEU A 24 2.37 18.58 22.27
N PHE A 25 1.49 18.13 23.16
CA PHE A 25 1.25 16.72 23.49
C PHE A 25 0.12 16.08 22.66
N ILE A 26 -0.62 16.84 21.84
CA ILE A 26 -1.26 16.32 20.63
C ILE A 26 -0.16 16.25 19.55
N CYS A 27 0.93 15.59 19.90
CA CYS A 27 1.81 14.98 18.94
C CYS A 27 1.07 13.71 18.53
N THR A 28 0.06 13.83 17.66
CA THR A 28 -0.13 12.77 16.69
C THR A 28 1.10 12.86 15.82
N GLN A 29 2.11 12.09 16.17
CA GLN A 29 3.17 11.72 15.26
C GLN A 29 2.47 10.96 14.13
N GLU A 30 1.85 11.69 13.20
CA GLU A 30 1.42 11.12 11.93
C GLU A 30 2.67 11.04 11.06
N ALA A 31 3.49 10.03 11.32
CA ALA A 31 4.61 9.68 10.44
C ALA A 31 4.93 8.20 10.62
N GLU A 32 4.29 7.34 9.83
CA GLU A 32 4.78 6.02 9.40
C GLU A 32 3.99 5.62 8.17
N SER A 33 4.57 5.71 6.97
CA SER A 33 3.91 5.15 5.80
C SER A 33 4.00 3.63 5.82
N TYR A 34 3.26 2.99 4.92
CA TYR A 34 3.35 1.54 4.81
C TYR A 34 4.68 1.18 4.15
N GLN A 35 5.36 0.19 4.72
CA GLN A 35 6.56 -0.36 4.11
C GLN A 35 6.38 -1.86 3.93
N VAL A 36 6.48 -2.33 2.69
CA VAL A 36 6.51 -3.77 2.43
C VAL A 36 7.76 -4.36 3.07
N LYS A 37 7.60 -5.49 3.73
CA LYS A 37 8.73 -6.29 4.20
C LYS A 37 9.16 -7.25 3.10
N ARG A 38 8.20 -8.07 2.64
CA ARG A 38 8.41 -9.11 1.63
C ARG A 38 7.10 -9.62 1.03
N VAL A 39 7.23 -10.28 -0.11
CA VAL A 39 6.21 -11.12 -0.74
C VAL A 39 6.74 -12.54 -0.87
N ILE A 40 6.11 -13.46 -0.15
CA ILE A 40 6.38 -14.89 -0.23
C ILE A 40 5.44 -15.48 -1.28
N ARG A 41 5.98 -16.29 -2.19
CA ARG A 41 5.17 -16.97 -3.20
C ARG A 41 5.50 -18.45 -3.27
N GLY A 42 4.53 -19.23 -3.71
CA GLY A 42 4.76 -20.63 -4.00
C GLY A 42 3.57 -21.31 -4.63
N SER A 43 3.85 -22.52 -5.11
CA SER A 43 2.89 -23.42 -5.71
C SER A 43 2.64 -24.59 -4.76
N TYR A 44 1.40 -25.07 -4.68
CA TYR A 44 1.07 -26.24 -3.88
C TYR A 44 -0.06 -27.05 -4.51
N THR A 45 0.10 -28.38 -4.54
CA THR A 45 -0.95 -29.30 -5.00
C THR A 45 -1.57 -30.01 -3.80
N ILE A 46 -2.85 -29.75 -3.54
CA ILE A 46 -3.64 -30.58 -2.62
C ILE A 46 -3.88 -31.93 -3.30
N LEU A 47 -3.33 -33.00 -2.72
CA LEU A 47 -3.47 -34.36 -3.25
C LEU A 47 -4.89 -34.90 -3.09
N ALA A 48 -5.28 -35.83 -3.98
CA ALA A 48 -6.48 -36.61 -3.78
C ALA A 48 -6.43 -37.37 -2.44
N GLY A 49 -7.56 -37.49 -1.76
CA GLY A 49 -7.68 -38.01 -0.39
C GLY A 49 -7.40 -36.99 0.73
N THR A 50 -6.99 -35.76 0.38
CA THR A 50 -6.73 -34.69 1.36
C THR A 50 -7.81 -33.60 1.30
N GLU A 51 -8.51 -33.37 2.41
CA GLU A 51 -9.51 -32.29 2.56
C GLU A 51 -8.93 -31.03 3.19
N THR A 52 -7.97 -31.19 4.10
CA THR A 52 -7.31 -30.10 4.81
C THR A 52 -5.82 -30.36 4.84
N THR A 53 -5.03 -29.32 4.58
CA THR A 53 -3.57 -29.39 4.54
C THR A 53 -2.96 -28.04 4.88
N THR A 54 -1.71 -28.05 5.32
CA THR A 54 -0.93 -26.83 5.57
C THR A 54 0.24 -26.77 4.60
N VAL A 55 0.57 -25.55 4.18
CA VAL A 55 1.80 -25.23 3.45
C VAL A 55 2.74 -24.55 4.42
N ASP A 56 3.84 -25.23 4.73
CA ASP A 56 4.93 -24.68 5.52
C ASP A 56 5.71 -23.66 4.66
N ILE A 57 5.70 -22.40 5.11
CA ILE A 57 6.42 -21.29 4.48
C ILE A 57 7.69 -20.91 5.23
N ASN A 58 8.08 -21.66 6.28
CA ASN A 58 9.19 -21.30 7.18
C ASN A 58 10.53 -21.13 6.46
N SER A 59 10.79 -21.91 5.40
CA SER A 59 12.00 -21.78 4.58
C SER A 59 12.08 -20.43 3.84
N SER A 60 10.94 -19.79 3.58
CA SER A 60 10.84 -18.48 2.95
C SER A 60 10.86 -17.31 3.94
N LEU A 61 10.86 -17.58 5.25
CA LEU A 61 10.76 -16.56 6.29
C LEU A 61 12.11 -16.00 6.77
N GLY A 62 13.24 -16.55 6.30
CA GLY A 62 14.57 -16.08 6.73
C GLY A 62 14.82 -16.14 8.24
N GLY A 63 14.09 -16.99 8.97
CA GLY A 63 14.19 -17.13 10.43
C GLY A 63 13.34 -16.16 11.26
N VAL A 64 12.58 -15.25 10.63
CA VAL A 64 11.66 -14.33 11.32
C VAL A 64 10.21 -14.71 11.01
N PRO A 65 9.42 -15.16 12.01
CA PRO A 65 8.02 -15.53 11.81
C PRO A 65 7.18 -14.40 11.18
N LEU A 66 6.16 -14.78 10.43
CA LEU A 66 5.25 -13.84 9.78
C LEU A 66 4.46 -13.01 10.81
N ASN A 67 4.41 -11.69 10.65
CA ASN A 67 3.42 -10.88 11.35
C ASN A 67 2.04 -11.02 10.70
N MET A 68 1.20 -11.90 11.23
CA MET A 68 -0.13 -12.19 10.69
C MET A 68 -1.05 -10.95 10.64
N SER A 69 -0.93 -10.03 11.61
CA SER A 69 -1.73 -8.80 11.63
C SER A 69 -1.30 -7.75 10.61
N ALA A 70 -0.14 -7.93 9.98
CA ALA A 70 0.39 -7.09 8.92
C ALA A 70 0.61 -7.90 7.63
N SER A 71 -0.10 -9.03 7.48
CA SER A 71 0.04 -9.91 6.32
C SER A 71 -1.30 -10.31 5.74
N PHE A 72 -1.41 -10.28 4.42
CA PHE A 72 -2.56 -10.83 3.70
C PHE A 72 -2.12 -11.86 2.66
N ILE A 73 -3.02 -12.80 2.36
CA ILE A 73 -2.83 -13.81 1.33
C ILE A 73 -3.73 -13.55 0.12
N LEU A 74 -3.14 -13.65 -1.06
CA LEU A 74 -3.81 -13.85 -2.34
C LEU A 74 -3.59 -15.29 -2.77
N ASN A 75 -4.66 -15.96 -3.19
CA ASN A 75 -4.57 -17.32 -3.71
C ASN A 75 -5.34 -17.45 -5.02
N THR A 76 -4.77 -18.24 -5.92
CA THR A 76 -5.43 -18.64 -7.15
C THR A 76 -5.42 -20.15 -7.24
N ARG A 77 -6.35 -20.71 -8.02
CA ARG A 77 -6.58 -22.14 -8.04
C ARG A 77 -6.92 -22.61 -9.44
N ARG A 78 -6.50 -23.83 -9.75
CA ARG A 78 -7.08 -24.61 -10.85
C ARG A 78 -7.49 -25.98 -10.32
N SER A 79 -8.60 -26.48 -10.85
CA SER A 79 -9.12 -27.80 -10.54
C SER A 79 -9.53 -28.47 -11.85
N GLY A 80 -9.33 -29.78 -11.96
CA GLY A 80 -9.77 -30.56 -13.11
C GLY A 80 -11.25 -30.97 -13.06
N GLN A 81 -12.03 -30.38 -12.15
CA GLN A 81 -13.42 -30.71 -11.85
C GLN A 81 -14.29 -29.45 -11.74
N ASP A 82 -15.51 -29.51 -12.28
CA ASP A 82 -16.47 -28.40 -12.19
C ASP A 82 -17.15 -28.27 -10.82
N GLY A 83 -17.26 -29.38 -10.08
CA GLY A 83 -17.99 -29.39 -8.83
C GLY A 83 -17.32 -28.50 -7.78
N HIS A 84 -18.05 -27.48 -7.33
CA HIS A 84 -17.56 -26.49 -6.36
C HIS A 84 -17.05 -27.07 -5.04
N ASN A 85 -17.60 -28.19 -4.58
CA ASN A 85 -17.09 -28.89 -3.39
C ASN A 85 -15.72 -29.55 -3.56
N TYR A 86 -15.31 -29.81 -4.79
CA TYR A 86 -13.96 -30.26 -5.13
C TYR A 86 -13.05 -29.08 -5.42
N ALA A 87 -13.52 -28.11 -6.20
CA ALA A 87 -12.69 -27.04 -6.74
C ALA A 87 -12.49 -25.87 -5.77
N ASP A 88 -13.53 -25.44 -5.06
CA ASP A 88 -13.43 -24.29 -4.15
C ASP A 88 -12.57 -24.65 -2.95
N THR A 89 -11.53 -23.83 -2.77
CA THR A 89 -10.52 -24.04 -1.75
C THR A 89 -10.43 -22.79 -0.89
N LEU A 90 -10.76 -22.96 0.38
CA LEU A 90 -10.59 -21.95 1.41
C LEU A 90 -9.10 -21.86 1.76
N ALA A 91 -8.60 -20.64 1.89
CA ALA A 91 -7.21 -20.31 2.19
C ALA A 91 -7.15 -19.30 3.34
N LEU A 92 -6.30 -19.55 4.33
CA LEU A 92 -6.03 -18.62 5.43
C LEU A 92 -4.59 -18.77 5.95
N ILE A 93 -4.03 -17.68 6.46
CA ILE A 93 -2.80 -17.73 7.25
C ILE A 93 -3.19 -18.26 8.62
N ASP A 94 -2.79 -19.49 8.95
CA ASP A 94 -3.24 -20.21 10.15
C ASP A 94 -2.36 -19.87 11.35
N ASP A 95 -1.06 -19.87 11.11
CA ASP A 95 -0.05 -19.48 12.08
C ASP A 95 1.11 -18.73 11.38
N PRO A 96 2.07 -18.17 12.13
CA PRO A 96 3.18 -17.40 11.56
C PRO A 96 4.09 -18.14 10.56
N THR A 97 3.91 -19.44 10.38
CA THR A 97 4.73 -20.32 9.52
C THR A 97 3.92 -21.17 8.55
N ASN A 98 2.59 -21.14 8.62
CA ASN A 98 1.73 -22.02 7.83
C ASN A 98 0.55 -21.30 7.18
N ILE A 99 0.31 -21.66 5.92
CA ILE A 99 -0.94 -21.37 5.22
C ILE A 99 -1.82 -22.61 5.30
N LEU A 100 -3.05 -22.48 5.78
CA LEU A 100 -4.03 -23.57 5.78
C LEU A 100 -4.88 -23.49 4.51
N TYR A 101 -5.01 -24.64 3.86
CA TYR A 101 -5.99 -24.87 2.81
C TYR A 101 -7.01 -25.92 3.23
N SER A 102 -8.28 -25.67 2.91
CA SER A 102 -9.37 -26.59 3.17
C SER A 102 -10.37 -26.62 2.02
N ARG A 103 -10.88 -27.80 1.70
CA ARG A 103 -11.97 -28.06 0.74
C ARG A 103 -12.91 -29.11 1.31
N VAL A 104 -14.10 -29.26 0.72
CA VAL A 104 -15.11 -30.18 1.25
C VAL A 104 -14.89 -31.61 0.75
N SER A 105 -14.50 -31.80 -0.51
CA SER A 105 -14.33 -33.12 -1.09
C SER A 105 -12.93 -33.32 -1.62
N SER A 106 -12.36 -34.50 -1.35
CA SER A 106 -10.95 -34.80 -1.60
C SER A 106 -10.70 -35.73 -2.79
N SER A 107 -11.69 -36.09 -3.59
CA SER A 107 -11.54 -37.13 -4.63
C SER A 107 -10.55 -36.79 -5.76
N TYR A 108 -10.16 -35.52 -5.91
CA TYR A 108 -9.31 -35.04 -7.01
C TYR A 108 -8.18 -34.15 -6.50
N THR A 109 -7.24 -33.76 -7.36
CA THR A 109 -6.20 -32.79 -7.01
C THR A 109 -6.69 -31.35 -7.25
N ASN A 110 -6.17 -30.40 -6.48
CA ASN A 110 -6.27 -28.97 -6.77
C ASN A 110 -4.86 -28.38 -6.75
N ASP A 111 -4.52 -27.60 -7.77
CA ASP A 111 -3.27 -26.85 -7.79
C ASP A 111 -3.54 -25.41 -7.39
N LEU A 112 -2.68 -24.87 -6.55
CA LEU A 112 -2.81 -23.59 -5.91
C LEU A 112 -1.53 -22.79 -6.14
N GLU A 113 -1.70 -21.51 -6.43
CA GLU A 113 -0.61 -20.53 -6.34
C GLU A 113 -0.96 -19.52 -5.26
N TYR A 114 0.01 -19.18 -4.42
CA TYR A 114 -0.18 -18.22 -3.35
C TYR A 114 0.86 -17.12 -3.36
N MET A 115 0.43 -15.95 -2.90
CA MET A 115 1.28 -14.82 -2.55
C MET A 115 0.86 -14.32 -1.17
N VAL A 116 1.79 -14.33 -0.22
CA VAL A 116 1.63 -13.71 1.10
C VAL A 116 2.45 -12.43 1.11
N THR A 117 1.79 -11.30 1.28
CA THR A 117 2.45 -9.99 1.41
C THR A 117 2.51 -9.63 2.88
N GLU A 118 3.72 -9.41 3.41
CA GLU A 118 3.96 -8.95 4.78
C GLU A 118 4.51 -7.52 4.75
N PHE A 119 4.04 -6.68 5.67
CA PHE A 119 4.49 -5.30 5.84
C PHE A 119 5.28 -5.12 7.14
N VAL A 120 6.27 -4.23 7.11
CA VAL A 120 7.02 -3.75 8.29
C VAL A 120 6.13 -2.84 9.13
N SER A 121 5.42 -1.92 8.47
CA SER A 121 4.61 -0.85 9.07
C SER A 121 3.43 -0.48 8.17
N GLY A 122 2.51 0.33 8.70
CA GLY A 122 1.45 1.03 7.96
C GLY A 122 0.34 0.17 7.36
N VAL A 123 0.29 -1.13 7.68
CA VAL A 123 -0.80 -2.03 7.27
C VAL A 123 -1.35 -2.79 8.47
N ASN A 124 -2.67 -2.83 8.57
CA ASN A 124 -3.38 -3.70 9.48
C ASN A 124 -4.32 -4.63 8.68
N VAL A 125 -4.23 -5.93 8.92
CA VAL A 125 -5.06 -6.95 8.31
C VAL A 125 -5.96 -7.56 9.37
N LEU A 126 -7.26 -7.36 9.20
CA LEU A 126 -8.28 -8.09 9.96
C LEU A 126 -8.64 -9.33 9.18
N SER A 127 -8.58 -10.50 9.81
CA SER A 127 -8.96 -11.75 9.17
C SER A 127 -9.87 -12.58 10.06
N GLY A 128 -10.63 -13.47 9.44
CA GLY A 128 -11.46 -14.40 10.16
C GLY A 128 -12.19 -15.38 9.26
N TYR A 129 -13.08 -16.13 9.89
CA TYR A 129 -13.84 -17.18 9.25
C TYR A 129 -15.31 -17.07 9.64
N THR A 130 -16.21 -17.34 8.69
CA THR A 130 -17.65 -17.46 8.93
C THR A 130 -18.26 -18.53 8.05
N ALA A 131 -19.39 -19.07 8.49
CA ALA A 131 -20.28 -19.83 7.63
C ALA A 131 -21.34 -18.91 7.00
N MET A 132 -21.61 -19.12 5.71
CA MET A 132 -22.73 -18.56 4.97
C MET A 132 -23.86 -19.60 4.89
N PRO A 133 -24.98 -19.41 5.62
CA PRO A 133 -26.05 -20.40 5.69
C PRO A 133 -26.82 -20.51 4.38
N GLU A 134 -27.28 -21.73 4.08
CA GLU A 134 -28.08 -22.08 2.90
C GLU A 134 -29.37 -21.26 2.71
N THR A 135 -29.88 -20.65 3.77
CA THR A 135 -31.14 -19.86 3.80
C THR A 135 -30.94 -18.34 3.74
N LYS A 136 -29.70 -17.86 3.60
CA LYS A 136 -29.39 -16.43 3.60
C LYS A 136 -28.75 -16.01 2.28
N THR A 137 -29.10 -14.81 1.81
CA THR A 137 -28.42 -14.10 0.71
C THR A 137 -27.32 -13.20 1.24
N ASP A 138 -27.43 -12.73 2.48
CA ASP A 138 -26.49 -11.80 3.09
C ASP A 138 -26.04 -12.27 4.48
N LYS A 139 -24.76 -12.00 4.76
CA LYS A 139 -24.13 -12.16 6.07
C LYS A 139 -23.34 -10.91 6.40
N THR A 140 -23.76 -10.22 7.46
CA THR A 140 -22.99 -9.10 8.03
C THR A 140 -22.05 -9.63 9.11
N ILE A 141 -20.78 -9.28 8.99
CA ILE A 141 -19.72 -9.54 9.96
C ILE A 141 -19.44 -8.23 10.68
N THR A 142 -19.49 -8.23 12.01
CA THR A 142 -18.97 -7.11 12.82
C THR A 142 -17.46 -7.25 12.91
N LEU A 143 -16.74 -6.22 12.45
CA LEU A 143 -15.28 -6.20 12.50
C LEU A 143 -14.81 -5.99 13.95
N PRO A 144 -13.68 -6.61 14.35
CA PRO A 144 -13.13 -6.46 15.71
C PRO A 144 -12.67 -5.02 16.01
N GLN A 145 -12.36 -4.24 14.98
CA GLN A 145 -12.10 -2.80 15.07
C GLN A 145 -12.62 -2.09 13.82
N SER A 146 -12.81 -0.78 13.92
CA SER A 146 -13.18 0.03 12.76
C SER A 146 -11.99 0.24 11.83
N VAL A 147 -12.27 0.28 10.53
CA VAL A 147 -11.29 0.52 9.46
C VAL A 147 -11.64 1.80 8.70
N ASN A 148 -10.64 2.43 8.08
CA ASN A 148 -10.85 3.55 7.17
C ASN A 148 -11.27 3.05 5.78
N LEU A 149 -12.51 3.36 5.38
CA LEU A 149 -13.08 2.95 4.09
C LEU A 149 -12.34 3.49 2.87
N SER A 150 -11.69 4.65 2.98
CA SER A 150 -10.89 5.21 1.88
C SER A 150 -9.49 4.61 1.79
N ARG A 151 -9.18 3.60 2.61
CA ARG A 151 -7.86 2.94 2.65
C ARG A 151 -7.95 1.43 2.85
N SER A 152 -9.16 0.86 2.71
CA SER A 152 -9.41 -0.54 3.01
C SER A 152 -10.09 -1.27 1.88
N PHE A 153 -9.70 -2.52 1.65
CA PHE A 153 -10.38 -3.43 0.73
C PHE A 153 -10.51 -4.84 1.31
N PRO A 154 -11.61 -5.56 1.01
CA PRO A 154 -11.80 -6.93 1.44
C PRO A 154 -11.28 -7.95 0.42
N LEU A 155 -10.88 -9.11 0.92
CA LEU A 155 -10.55 -10.32 0.14
C LEU A 155 -11.34 -11.50 0.71
N LEU A 156 -11.79 -12.39 -0.17
CA LEU A 156 -12.50 -13.61 0.21
C LEU A 156 -11.82 -14.85 -0.39
N SER A 157 -11.85 -15.93 0.37
CA SER A 157 -11.69 -17.29 -0.13
C SER A 157 -12.75 -18.17 0.52
N TRP A 158 -13.18 -19.24 -0.15
CA TRP A 158 -14.27 -20.06 0.36
C TRP A 158 -14.13 -21.51 -0.08
N LYS A 159 -14.85 -22.38 0.64
CA LYS A 159 -15.11 -23.76 0.22
C LYS A 159 -16.61 -23.99 0.24
N SER A 160 -17.07 -24.75 -0.74
CA SER A 160 -18.49 -24.95 -0.99
C SER A 160 -18.90 -26.38 -0.65
N PHE A 161 -20.07 -26.60 -0.04
CA PHE A 161 -20.46 -27.94 0.38
C PHE A 161 -21.20 -28.73 -0.71
N ARG A 162 -21.59 -28.06 -1.80
CA ARG A 162 -22.49 -28.62 -2.81
C ARG A 162 -21.83 -28.73 -4.18
N THR A 163 -22.22 -29.77 -4.93
CA THR A 163 -21.63 -30.15 -6.24
C THR A 163 -22.46 -29.73 -7.46
N TYR A 164 -23.67 -29.19 -7.30
CA TYR A 164 -24.56 -28.97 -8.44
C TYR A 164 -24.08 -27.82 -9.31
N THR A 165 -23.83 -28.14 -10.57
CA THR A 165 -23.22 -27.28 -11.60
C THR A 165 -24.24 -26.55 -12.48
N THR A 166 -25.54 -26.72 -12.26
CA THR A 166 -26.60 -25.99 -12.98
C THR A 166 -27.26 -24.89 -12.14
N THR A 167 -26.82 -24.75 -10.89
CA THR A 167 -27.29 -23.71 -9.95
C THR A 167 -26.14 -23.29 -9.02
N ASP A 168 -24.92 -23.28 -9.57
CA ASP A 168 -23.69 -23.03 -8.83
C ASP A 168 -23.40 -21.54 -8.64
N GLU A 169 -24.15 -20.64 -9.31
CA GLU A 169 -24.16 -19.20 -9.03
C GLU A 169 -24.33 -18.87 -7.52
N ARG A 170 -24.96 -19.77 -6.77
CA ARG A 170 -25.19 -19.70 -5.32
C ARG A 170 -23.93 -19.87 -4.46
N ASN A 171 -22.82 -20.27 -5.07
CA ASN A 171 -21.51 -20.44 -4.43
C ASN A 171 -20.53 -19.30 -4.75
N PHE A 172 -21.03 -18.18 -5.29
CA PHE A 172 -20.24 -16.99 -5.55
C PHE A 172 -20.64 -15.87 -4.61
N PHE A 173 -19.64 -15.12 -4.15
CA PHE A 173 -19.81 -14.16 -3.08
C PHE A 173 -19.27 -12.80 -3.46
N GLY A 174 -20.08 -11.77 -3.20
CA GLY A 174 -19.65 -10.38 -3.19
C GLY A 174 -19.16 -9.97 -1.80
N ALA A 175 -18.11 -9.14 -1.74
CA ALA A 175 -17.61 -8.53 -0.51
C ALA A 175 -17.83 -7.02 -0.53
N ASN A 176 -18.68 -6.52 0.37
CA ASN A 176 -19.03 -5.11 0.45
C ASN A 176 -18.63 -4.50 1.80
N LEU A 177 -17.71 -3.53 1.76
CA LEU A 177 -17.18 -2.80 2.90
C LEU A 177 -17.63 -1.34 2.81
N THR A 178 -18.86 -1.06 3.23
CA THR A 178 -19.49 0.27 3.15
C THR A 178 -19.64 0.96 4.51
N SER A 179 -19.32 0.27 5.60
CA SER A 179 -19.30 0.81 6.95
C SER A 179 -17.98 0.47 7.63
N PRO A 180 -17.36 1.40 8.39
CA PRO A 180 -16.07 1.18 9.04
C PRO A 180 -16.00 -0.07 9.92
N ASN A 181 -17.12 -0.54 10.45
CA ASN A 181 -17.17 -1.63 11.43
C ASN A 181 -17.88 -2.89 10.93
N THR A 182 -18.26 -2.97 9.65
CA THR A 182 -18.94 -4.14 9.11
C THR A 182 -18.51 -4.51 7.71
N LEU A 183 -18.20 -5.78 7.51
CA LEU A 183 -18.09 -6.42 6.20
C LEU A 183 -19.40 -7.15 5.90
N THR A 184 -20.00 -6.88 4.75
CA THR A 184 -21.15 -7.65 4.26
C THR A 184 -20.70 -8.60 3.16
N ILE A 185 -21.02 -9.88 3.33
CA ILE A 185 -20.81 -10.92 2.32
C ILE A 185 -22.17 -11.32 1.77
N SER A 186 -22.31 -11.26 0.45
CA SER A 186 -23.58 -11.45 -0.24
C SER A 186 -23.48 -12.50 -1.34
N ARG A 187 -24.59 -13.20 -1.62
CA ARG A 187 -24.80 -14.01 -2.82
C ARG A 187 -26.19 -13.71 -3.39
N SER A 188 -26.41 -14.00 -4.66
CA SER A 188 -27.64 -13.68 -5.37
C SER A 188 -28.86 -14.51 -4.94
N GLU A 189 -28.64 -15.77 -4.55
CA GLU A 189 -29.72 -16.72 -4.32
C GLU A 189 -29.45 -17.64 -3.12
N THR A 190 -30.54 -18.12 -2.52
CA THR A 190 -30.52 -19.18 -1.50
C THR A 190 -30.84 -20.53 -2.13
N GLY A 191 -30.51 -21.61 -1.43
CA GLY A 191 -30.98 -22.94 -1.79
C GLY A 191 -30.58 -23.96 -0.74
N SER A 192 -31.40 -24.98 -0.52
CA SER A 192 -31.09 -26.06 0.42
C SER A 192 -29.70 -26.63 0.15
N THR A 193 -28.96 -27.04 1.18
CA THR A 193 -27.59 -27.60 1.10
C THR A 193 -26.50 -26.71 0.49
N TYR A 194 -26.78 -25.44 0.14
CA TYR A 194 -25.77 -24.45 -0.26
C TYR A 194 -25.18 -23.71 0.96
N ASN A 195 -24.69 -24.47 1.94
CA ASN A 195 -23.85 -23.89 2.99
C ASN A 195 -22.44 -23.69 2.43
N ASN A 196 -21.78 -22.63 2.84
CA ASN A 196 -20.42 -22.31 2.41
C ASN A 196 -19.62 -21.81 3.60
N ASP A 197 -18.34 -22.16 3.61
CA ASP A 197 -17.38 -21.66 4.59
C ASP A 197 -16.55 -20.59 3.90
N ILE A 198 -16.44 -19.42 4.54
CA ILE A 198 -15.81 -18.24 3.95
C ILE A 198 -14.73 -17.72 4.91
N ALA A 199 -13.50 -17.69 4.42
CA ALA A 199 -12.43 -16.93 5.03
C ALA A 199 -12.43 -15.52 4.43
N TRP A 200 -12.34 -14.52 5.30
CA TRP A 200 -12.33 -13.11 4.91
C TRP A 200 -11.09 -12.42 5.45
N GLN A 201 -10.61 -11.45 4.70
CA GLN A 201 -9.57 -10.50 5.11
C GLN A 201 -10.06 -9.10 4.77
N VAL A 202 -9.76 -8.12 5.63
CA VAL A 202 -9.89 -6.69 5.35
C VAL A 202 -8.51 -6.09 5.56
N VAL A 203 -7.92 -5.63 4.46
CA VAL A 203 -6.60 -5.00 4.45
C VAL A 203 -6.81 -3.50 4.56
N GLU A 204 -6.28 -2.87 5.60
CA GLU A 204 -6.30 -1.42 5.82
C GLU A 204 -4.88 -0.86 5.76
N PHE A 205 -4.69 0.18 4.97
CA PHE A 205 -3.50 1.01 4.99
C PHE A 205 -3.71 2.22 5.92
N ASP A 206 -2.68 2.63 6.63
CA ASP A 206 -2.77 3.75 7.58
C ASP A 206 -2.59 5.13 6.91
N ARG A 207 -2.00 5.20 5.70
CA ARG A 207 -1.83 6.40 4.85
C ARG A 207 -1.33 6.06 3.44
N ASP A 208 -1.08 7.11 2.64
CA ASP A 208 -0.46 7.07 1.29
C ASP A 208 -1.10 6.08 0.33
N VAL A 209 -2.39 5.85 0.58
CA VAL A 209 -3.29 4.98 -0.19
C VAL A 209 -4.64 5.67 -0.27
N ASN A 210 -5.23 5.62 -1.46
CA ASN A 210 -6.59 6.00 -1.73
C ASN A 210 -7.34 4.80 -2.32
N VAL A 211 -8.33 4.30 -1.60
CA VAL A 211 -9.22 3.24 -2.07
C VAL A 211 -10.54 3.85 -2.52
N THR A 212 -10.77 3.78 -3.83
CA THR A 212 -12.07 4.07 -4.42
C THR A 212 -12.82 2.76 -4.63
N ASN A 213 -14.07 2.68 -4.21
CA ASN A 213 -14.87 1.46 -4.34
C ASN A 213 -16.25 1.75 -4.94
N GLY A 214 -16.90 0.69 -5.42
CA GLY A 214 -18.25 0.78 -5.92
C GLY A 214 -18.90 -0.56 -6.22
N THR A 215 -20.15 -0.49 -6.66
CA THR A 215 -20.94 -1.64 -7.08
C THR A 215 -21.46 -1.41 -8.48
N THR A 216 -21.20 -2.36 -9.37
CA THR A 216 -21.58 -2.31 -10.77
C THR A 216 -22.48 -3.48 -11.11
N VAL A 217 -23.55 -3.24 -11.88
CA VAL A 217 -24.43 -4.30 -12.39
C VAL A 217 -24.17 -4.47 -13.88
N LEU A 218 -23.55 -5.60 -14.24
CA LEU A 218 -23.29 -6.01 -15.61
C LEU A 218 -24.47 -6.85 -16.13
N THR A 219 -25.33 -6.24 -16.94
CA THR A 219 -26.49 -6.91 -17.56
C THR A 219 -26.19 -7.50 -18.93
N GLY A 220 -25.22 -6.94 -19.65
CA GLY A 220 -24.80 -7.37 -20.99
C GLY A 220 -23.46 -8.09 -21.01
N TYR A 221 -22.76 -7.98 -22.14
CA TYR A 221 -21.41 -8.49 -22.35
C TYR A 221 -20.31 -7.55 -21.83
N GLU A 222 -20.60 -6.26 -21.73
CA GLU A 222 -19.66 -5.23 -21.30
C GLU A 222 -20.42 -4.10 -20.58
N THR A 223 -19.76 -3.50 -19.58
CA THR A 223 -20.16 -2.25 -18.96
C THR A 223 -18.93 -1.45 -18.53
N THR A 224 -19.09 -0.14 -18.37
CA THR A 224 -18.06 0.75 -17.84
C THR A 224 -18.58 1.58 -16.69
N GLU A 225 -17.67 1.96 -15.80
CA GLU A 225 -17.90 2.90 -14.72
C GLU A 225 -16.98 4.11 -14.86
N SER A 226 -17.51 5.27 -14.51
CA SER A 226 -16.71 6.49 -14.36
C SER A 226 -16.03 6.48 -12.99
N VAL A 227 -14.70 6.46 -13.00
CA VAL A 227 -13.86 6.49 -11.80
C VAL A 227 -12.94 7.70 -11.84
N SER A 228 -12.21 7.97 -10.76
CA SER A 228 -11.17 9.00 -10.73
C SER A 228 -9.98 8.47 -9.95
N VAL A 229 -8.91 8.14 -10.66
CA VAL A 229 -7.60 7.82 -10.08
C VAL A 229 -6.59 8.85 -10.56
N ASN A 230 -5.64 9.23 -9.72
CA ASN A 230 -4.61 10.21 -10.03
C ASN A 230 -3.51 9.62 -10.93
N ASP A 231 -3.02 8.42 -10.60
CA ASP A 231 -1.99 7.70 -11.34
C ASP A 231 -2.38 6.23 -11.52
N ILE A 232 -2.76 5.93 -12.76
CA ILE A 232 -3.08 4.57 -13.15
C ILE A 232 -1.88 3.63 -12.97
N ASN A 233 -0.63 4.10 -13.05
CA ASN A 233 0.56 3.26 -12.88
C ASN A 233 0.89 2.99 -11.41
N LYS A 234 0.07 3.49 -10.47
CA LYS A 234 0.16 3.20 -9.04
C LYS A 234 -1.13 2.60 -8.48
N THR A 235 -1.97 2.04 -9.35
CA THR A 235 -3.29 1.53 -8.95
C THR A 235 -3.42 0.05 -9.30
N PHE A 236 -4.16 -0.74 -8.52
CA PHE A 236 -4.61 -2.06 -8.97
C PHE A 236 -6.07 -2.29 -8.62
N LEU A 237 -6.73 -3.18 -9.37
CA LEU A 237 -8.12 -3.54 -9.21
C LEU A 237 -8.25 -4.85 -8.44
N VAL A 238 -9.06 -4.83 -7.38
CA VAL A 238 -9.58 -6.03 -6.71
C VAL A 238 -11.09 -6.01 -6.84
N PHE A 239 -11.69 -7.14 -7.20
CA PHE A 239 -13.14 -7.24 -7.24
C PHE A 239 -13.64 -8.65 -6.97
N SER A 240 -14.92 -8.74 -6.65
CA SER A 240 -15.67 -9.98 -6.52
C SER A 240 -16.91 -9.94 -7.41
N THR A 241 -17.22 -11.08 -8.02
CA THR A 241 -18.37 -11.24 -8.91
C THR A 241 -19.45 -12.05 -8.23
N MET A 242 -20.67 -11.50 -8.20
CA MET A 242 -21.88 -12.15 -7.72
C MET A 242 -22.86 -12.30 -8.90
N PRO A 243 -22.84 -13.44 -9.62
CA PRO A 243 -23.75 -13.72 -10.73
C PRO A 243 -25.20 -13.87 -10.23
N GLY A 244 -26.17 -13.46 -11.05
CA GLY A 244 -27.61 -13.72 -10.86
C GLY A 244 -27.98 -15.17 -11.17
N ASN A 245 -29.22 -15.42 -11.58
CA ASN A 245 -29.70 -16.76 -11.94
C ASN A 245 -29.24 -17.16 -13.34
N VAL A 246 -27.97 -17.54 -13.45
CA VAL A 246 -27.34 -17.90 -14.72
C VAL A 246 -27.56 -19.36 -15.09
N ASN A 247 -28.28 -20.14 -14.28
CA ASN A 247 -28.53 -21.57 -14.46
C ASN A 247 -27.25 -22.39 -14.69
N GLY A 248 -26.19 -22.03 -13.97
CA GLY A 248 -24.85 -22.61 -14.09
C GLY A 248 -24.13 -22.39 -15.42
N VAL A 249 -24.51 -21.38 -16.23
CA VAL A 249 -23.73 -21.01 -17.42
C VAL A 249 -22.47 -20.25 -17.01
N GLU A 250 -21.31 -20.91 -17.02
CA GLU A 250 -20.10 -20.33 -16.42
C GLU A 250 -19.53 -19.15 -17.20
N GLY A 251 -19.84 -19.02 -18.49
CA GLY A 251 -19.47 -17.85 -19.30
C GLY A 251 -20.16 -16.56 -18.84
N ALA A 252 -21.22 -16.66 -18.03
CA ALA A 252 -21.93 -15.54 -17.42
C ALA A 252 -21.42 -15.22 -15.99
N ILE A 253 -20.63 -16.14 -15.41
CA ILE A 253 -20.00 -16.03 -14.08
C ILE A 253 -18.60 -15.42 -14.20
N ALA A 254 -17.79 -15.88 -15.16
CA ALA A 254 -16.44 -15.40 -15.38
C ALA A 254 -16.45 -13.98 -15.95
N VAL A 255 -15.97 -13.02 -15.15
CA VAL A 255 -15.91 -11.60 -15.49
C VAL A 255 -14.45 -11.14 -15.50
N LEU A 256 -14.09 -10.49 -16.59
CA LEU A 256 -12.82 -9.79 -16.77
C LEU A 256 -13.00 -8.32 -16.38
N GLY A 257 -12.23 -7.85 -15.39
CA GLY A 257 -12.21 -6.47 -14.94
C GLY A 257 -10.92 -5.76 -15.32
N THR A 258 -10.99 -4.48 -15.70
CA THR A 258 -9.81 -3.71 -16.13
C THR A 258 -9.99 -2.21 -15.88
N LEU A 259 -9.02 -1.61 -15.21
CA LEU A 259 -8.85 -0.16 -15.19
C LEU A 259 -8.22 0.29 -16.51
N VAL A 260 -9.03 0.82 -17.43
CA VAL A 260 -8.63 1.11 -18.81
C VAL A 260 -7.78 2.38 -18.89
N ASN A 261 -8.15 3.40 -18.12
CA ASN A 261 -7.44 4.66 -17.99
C ASN A 261 -7.76 5.26 -16.61
N ASN A 262 -7.29 6.48 -16.35
CA ASN A 262 -7.50 7.15 -15.07
C ASN A 262 -8.96 7.53 -14.74
N THR A 263 -9.89 7.36 -15.70
CA THR A 263 -11.31 7.72 -15.56
C THR A 263 -12.29 6.59 -15.87
N THR A 264 -11.81 5.44 -16.37
CA THR A 264 -12.67 4.38 -16.91
C THR A 264 -12.28 3.03 -16.34
N LEU A 265 -13.20 2.44 -15.59
CA LEU A 265 -13.17 1.03 -15.18
C LEU A 265 -14.12 0.25 -16.10
N ARG A 266 -13.70 -0.93 -16.57
CA ARG A 266 -14.47 -1.77 -17.49
C ARG A 266 -14.61 -3.18 -16.96
N PHE A 267 -15.79 -3.76 -17.15
CA PHE A 267 -16.06 -5.17 -16.89
C PHE A 267 -16.67 -5.84 -18.11
N ARG A 268 -16.19 -7.04 -18.43
CA ARG A 268 -16.62 -7.83 -19.59
C ARG A 268 -16.84 -9.30 -19.22
N ARG A 269 -17.79 -9.92 -19.90
CA ARG A 269 -18.04 -11.37 -19.87
C ARG A 269 -18.54 -11.84 -21.22
N PHE A 270 -18.43 -13.14 -21.49
CA PHE A 270 -18.81 -13.70 -22.79
C PHE A 270 -20.28 -14.06 -22.92
N ASN A 271 -20.96 -14.35 -21.80
CA ASN A 271 -22.37 -14.73 -21.82
C ASN A 271 -23.17 -13.76 -20.93
N ASN A 272 -24.36 -13.39 -21.39
CA ASN A 272 -25.25 -12.45 -20.71
C ASN A 272 -26.48 -13.12 -20.08
N ALA A 273 -26.40 -14.41 -19.74
CA ALA A 273 -27.39 -15.08 -18.92
C ALA A 273 -27.48 -14.36 -17.57
N ASP A 274 -28.62 -13.70 -17.33
CA ASP A 274 -28.93 -12.83 -16.19
C ASP A 274 -27.84 -11.79 -15.86
N GLN A 275 -28.06 -10.92 -14.89
CA GLN A 275 -27.09 -9.91 -14.46
C GLN A 275 -25.94 -10.50 -13.63
N ALA A 276 -24.78 -9.84 -13.62
CA ALA A 276 -23.72 -10.06 -12.62
C ALA A 276 -23.49 -8.77 -11.83
N THR A 277 -23.52 -8.85 -10.50
CA THR A 277 -23.18 -7.72 -9.62
C THR A 277 -21.71 -7.81 -9.26
N ILE A 278 -20.99 -6.70 -9.38
CA ILE A 278 -19.53 -6.63 -9.22
C ILE A 278 -19.23 -5.64 -8.11
N TYR A 279 -18.59 -6.10 -7.05
CA TYR A 279 -18.09 -5.25 -5.97
C TYR A 279 -16.60 -5.03 -6.21
N TRP A 280 -16.22 -3.79 -6.49
CA TRP A 280 -14.87 -3.45 -6.93
C TRP A 280 -14.21 -2.42 -6.02
N TYR A 281 -12.88 -2.52 -5.92
CA TYR A 281 -12.00 -1.65 -5.17
C TYR A 281 -10.79 -1.33 -6.05
N LEU A 282 -10.59 -0.05 -6.33
CA LEU A 282 -9.38 0.50 -6.93
C LEU A 282 -8.49 1.00 -5.81
N VAL A 283 -7.33 0.37 -5.64
CA VAL A 283 -6.37 0.68 -4.60
C VAL A 283 -5.21 1.44 -5.24
N GLU A 284 -5.20 2.76 -5.04
CA GLU A 284 -4.20 3.69 -5.56
C GLU A 284 -3.20 4.05 -4.46
N PHE A 285 -1.91 4.06 -4.78
CA PHE A 285 -0.83 4.41 -3.85
C PHE A 285 -0.20 5.76 -4.20
N ASP A 286 0.11 6.56 -3.20
CA ASP A 286 0.79 7.85 -3.40
C ASP A 286 2.31 7.68 -3.54
N ASN A 287 2.88 6.65 -2.89
CA ASN A 287 4.31 6.32 -2.91
C ASN A 287 4.79 5.79 -4.27
N ASN A 288 6.08 5.42 -4.37
CA ASN A 288 6.70 4.93 -5.61
C ASN A 288 6.34 3.48 -5.99
N VAL A 289 5.10 3.08 -5.73
CA VAL A 289 4.56 1.84 -6.26
C VAL A 289 4.61 1.87 -7.79
N PHE A 290 4.85 0.71 -8.38
CA PHE A 290 4.79 0.54 -9.82
C PHE A 290 3.80 -0.57 -10.17
N SER A 291 2.91 -0.30 -11.11
CA SER A 291 1.96 -1.28 -11.62
C SER A 291 2.02 -1.38 -13.14
N ASN A 292 1.72 -2.58 -13.63
CA ASN A 292 1.53 -2.86 -15.04
C ASN A 292 0.30 -3.73 -15.20
N ARG A 293 -0.46 -3.49 -16.27
CA ARG A 293 -1.70 -4.21 -16.51
C ARG A 293 -1.96 -4.47 -17.96
N SER A 294 -2.74 -5.51 -18.21
CA SER A 294 -3.24 -5.84 -19.53
C SER A 294 -4.54 -6.65 -19.42
N ASP A 295 -5.39 -6.55 -20.43
CA ASP A 295 -6.62 -7.34 -20.56
C ASP A 295 -6.80 -7.94 -21.97
N THR A 296 -5.70 -7.95 -22.72
CA THR A 296 -5.59 -8.51 -24.07
C THR A 296 -5.01 -9.93 -24.15
N PRO A 297 -4.26 -10.46 -23.16
CA PRO A 297 -3.76 -11.82 -23.23
C PRO A 297 -4.87 -12.87 -23.34
N ARG A 298 -4.53 -13.97 -24.00
CA ARG A 298 -5.43 -15.10 -24.20
C ARG A 298 -4.69 -16.42 -24.02
N LEU A 299 -5.37 -17.36 -23.38
CA LEU A 299 -4.98 -18.76 -23.31
C LEU A 299 -5.83 -19.55 -24.32
N ASP A 300 -5.19 -19.99 -25.39
CA ASP A 300 -5.87 -20.64 -26.51
C ASP A 300 -6.54 -21.97 -26.13
N ALA A 301 -7.60 -22.33 -26.86
CA ALA A 301 -8.50 -23.44 -26.56
C ALA A 301 -7.86 -24.81 -26.35
N ALA A 302 -6.68 -25.05 -26.94
CA ALA A 302 -5.94 -26.31 -26.85
C ALA A 302 -4.85 -26.33 -25.76
N ASN A 303 -4.58 -25.19 -25.11
CA ASN A 303 -3.45 -25.03 -24.20
C ASN A 303 -3.92 -25.03 -22.74
N MET A 304 -3.13 -25.71 -21.90
CA MET A 304 -3.30 -25.70 -20.43
C MET A 304 -2.53 -24.57 -19.74
N SER A 305 -1.58 -23.95 -20.44
CA SER A 305 -0.71 -22.91 -19.91
C SER A 305 -0.34 -21.93 -21.01
N THR A 306 -0.18 -20.66 -20.64
CA THR A 306 0.38 -19.61 -21.49
C THR A 306 1.24 -18.69 -20.64
N THR A 307 2.25 -18.09 -21.27
CA THR A 307 3.18 -17.19 -20.62
C THR A 307 3.22 -15.86 -21.35
N VAL A 308 3.13 -14.77 -20.59
CA VAL A 308 3.26 -13.40 -21.06
C VAL A 308 4.58 -12.85 -20.53
N ASP A 309 5.39 -12.28 -21.41
CA ASP A 309 6.54 -11.48 -21.00
C ASP A 309 6.03 -10.15 -20.44
N VAL A 310 6.27 -9.93 -19.16
CA VAL A 310 5.87 -8.73 -18.42
C VAL A 310 7.08 -7.93 -17.97
N SER A 311 8.26 -8.18 -18.56
CA SER A 311 9.50 -7.52 -18.17
C SER A 311 9.39 -6.00 -18.23
N ALA A 312 9.90 -5.34 -17.19
CA ALA A 312 9.96 -3.89 -17.09
C ALA A 312 11.41 -3.42 -16.93
N VAL A 313 11.65 -2.13 -17.19
CA VAL A 313 12.93 -1.48 -16.87
C VAL A 313 12.63 -0.30 -15.95
N PRO A 314 13.10 -0.31 -14.70
CA PRO A 314 13.85 -1.38 -14.02
C PRO A 314 13.05 -2.69 -13.89
N GLN A 315 13.73 -3.84 -13.83
CA GLN A 315 13.06 -5.13 -13.65
C GLN A 315 12.33 -5.19 -12.31
N TRP A 316 11.22 -5.95 -12.28
CA TRP A 316 10.48 -6.29 -11.07
C TRP A 316 11.36 -6.95 -10.01
N ASP A 317 11.24 -6.52 -8.76
CA ASP A 317 11.70 -7.30 -7.62
C ASP A 317 10.57 -8.20 -7.16
N LEU A 318 10.66 -9.49 -7.48
CA LEU A 318 9.59 -10.41 -7.12
C LEU A 318 9.41 -10.48 -5.60
N ASN A 319 10.40 -10.25 -4.74
CA ASN A 319 10.16 -10.25 -3.30
C ASN A 319 9.35 -9.04 -2.79
N ARG A 320 8.93 -8.13 -3.68
CA ARG A 320 8.00 -7.02 -3.39
C ARG A 320 6.85 -6.92 -4.39
N THR A 321 6.66 -7.94 -5.23
CA THR A 321 5.69 -7.91 -6.32
C THR A 321 4.54 -8.89 -6.12
N ILE A 322 3.30 -8.42 -6.29
CA ILE A 322 2.09 -9.25 -6.36
C ILE A 322 1.49 -9.22 -7.76
N ALA A 323 0.67 -10.22 -8.06
CA ALA A 323 -0.19 -10.23 -9.25
C ALA A 323 -1.62 -10.62 -8.86
N VAL A 324 -2.59 -9.97 -9.49
CA VAL A 324 -3.98 -10.41 -9.48
C VAL A 324 -4.43 -10.61 -10.92
N HIS A 325 -5.33 -11.55 -11.15
CA HIS A 325 -5.89 -11.79 -12.47
C HIS A 325 -7.39 -12.01 -12.41
N SER A 326 -8.04 -11.75 -13.54
CA SER A 326 -9.43 -12.10 -13.76
C SER A 326 -9.59 -12.66 -15.17
N THR A 327 -10.67 -13.41 -15.39
CA THR A 327 -10.85 -14.16 -16.63
C THR A 327 -12.26 -14.03 -17.16
N GLN A 328 -12.38 -14.19 -18.47
CA GLN A 328 -13.63 -14.47 -19.15
C GLN A 328 -13.37 -15.57 -20.17
N PHE A 329 -14.35 -16.42 -20.46
CA PHE A 329 -14.17 -17.47 -21.46
C PHE A 329 -15.46 -17.74 -22.24
N ASN A 330 -15.28 -18.08 -23.52
CA ASN A 330 -16.37 -18.15 -24.49
C ASN A 330 -17.16 -19.47 -24.39
N THR A 331 -17.99 -19.58 -23.37
CA THR A 331 -18.90 -20.72 -23.17
C THR A 331 -20.35 -20.27 -22.99
N SER A 332 -21.27 -21.12 -23.43
CA SER A 332 -22.70 -21.05 -23.11
C SER A 332 -23.21 -22.37 -22.52
N VAL A 333 -22.29 -23.28 -22.19
CA VAL A 333 -22.63 -24.55 -21.54
C VAL A 333 -22.52 -24.39 -20.03
N SER A 334 -23.30 -25.19 -19.31
CA SER A 334 -23.08 -25.44 -17.89
C SER A 334 -22.06 -26.56 -17.67
N ASN A 335 -21.57 -26.67 -16.45
CA ASN A 335 -20.57 -27.65 -16.04
C ASN A 335 -19.26 -27.44 -16.81
N SER A 336 -18.74 -26.22 -16.69
CA SER A 336 -17.49 -25.77 -17.29
C SER A 336 -16.62 -24.90 -16.41
N ALA A 337 -16.89 -24.89 -15.10
CA ALA A 337 -16.12 -24.14 -14.12
C ALA A 337 -14.62 -24.50 -14.13
N GLU A 338 -14.29 -25.77 -14.37
CA GLU A 338 -12.91 -26.25 -14.39
C GLU A 338 -12.05 -25.68 -15.53
N ARG A 339 -12.71 -25.05 -16.52
CA ARG A 339 -12.08 -24.49 -17.72
C ARG A 339 -11.65 -23.04 -17.52
N TYR A 340 -12.17 -22.35 -16.51
CA TYR A 340 -11.81 -20.97 -16.19
C TYR A 340 -11.16 -20.78 -14.81
N TYR A 341 -11.26 -21.78 -13.91
CA TYR A 341 -10.37 -21.83 -12.75
C TYR A 341 -8.92 -21.87 -13.24
N SER A 342 -8.22 -20.78 -12.98
CA SER A 342 -6.85 -20.61 -13.40
C SER A 342 -5.97 -20.09 -12.27
N THR A 343 -4.72 -20.50 -12.34
CA THR A 343 -3.65 -19.97 -11.51
C THR A 343 -2.92 -18.85 -12.24
N VAL A 344 -2.33 -17.93 -11.48
CA VAL A 344 -1.37 -16.94 -11.99
C VAL A 344 -0.07 -17.05 -11.19
N GLN A 345 1.05 -17.09 -11.91
CA GLN A 345 2.38 -17.18 -11.32
C GLN A 345 3.32 -16.19 -11.97
N LEU A 346 4.08 -15.46 -11.14
CA LEU A 346 5.24 -14.69 -11.58
C LEU A 346 6.50 -15.52 -11.41
N SER A 347 7.33 -15.55 -12.45
CA SER A 347 8.65 -16.18 -12.41
C SER A 347 9.68 -15.30 -13.11
N GLU A 348 10.93 -15.44 -12.70
CA GLU A 348 12.07 -14.74 -13.30
C GLU A 348 13.04 -15.74 -13.92
N SER A 349 13.56 -15.39 -15.10
CA SER A 349 14.61 -16.14 -15.78
C SER A 349 15.61 -15.15 -16.38
N GLY A 350 16.64 -14.83 -15.61
CA GLY A 350 17.61 -13.79 -15.98
C GLY A 350 16.95 -12.41 -15.97
N SER A 351 16.96 -11.71 -17.11
CA SER A 351 16.36 -10.38 -17.26
C SER A 351 14.88 -10.42 -17.69
N THR A 352 14.29 -11.60 -17.80
CA THR A 352 12.90 -11.79 -18.23
C THR A 352 12.03 -12.12 -17.03
N VAL A 353 10.94 -11.39 -16.88
CA VAL A 353 9.88 -11.70 -15.91
C VAL A 353 8.66 -12.18 -16.68
N ASN A 354 8.18 -13.36 -16.31
CA ASN A 354 7.10 -14.07 -16.96
C ASN A 354 5.90 -14.12 -16.03
N LEU A 355 4.73 -13.77 -16.55
CA LEU A 355 3.44 -14.07 -15.96
C LEU A 355 2.87 -15.31 -16.66
N THR A 356 2.73 -16.41 -15.92
CA THR A 356 2.18 -17.67 -16.42
C THR A 356 0.78 -17.86 -15.87
N VAL A 357 -0.17 -18.14 -16.77
CA VAL A 357 -1.55 -18.49 -16.43
C VAL A 357 -1.82 -19.92 -16.85
N GLU A 358 -2.32 -20.72 -15.92
CA GLU A 358 -2.60 -22.13 -16.18
C GLU A 358 -4.01 -22.56 -15.77
N ARG A 359 -4.53 -23.58 -16.45
CA ARG A 359 -5.85 -24.21 -16.19
C ARG A 359 -5.77 -25.72 -16.29
N SER A 360 -6.78 -26.43 -15.82
CA SER A 360 -6.78 -27.89 -15.78
C SER A 360 -7.48 -28.57 -16.97
N ARG A 361 -8.29 -27.85 -17.75
CA ARG A 361 -8.97 -28.38 -18.94
C ARG A 361 -8.90 -27.44 -20.13
N THR A 362 -8.93 -28.03 -21.32
CA THR A 362 -8.84 -27.35 -22.61
C THR A 362 -10.11 -27.60 -23.40
N THR A 363 -10.77 -26.56 -23.90
CA THR A 363 -11.94 -26.68 -24.81
C THR A 363 -12.27 -25.31 -25.41
N TYR A 364 -12.19 -24.26 -24.59
CA TYR A 364 -12.54 -22.89 -24.96
C TYR A 364 -11.32 -21.97 -24.81
N GLU A 365 -11.28 -20.88 -25.55
CA GLU A 365 -10.33 -19.80 -25.29
C GLU A 365 -10.68 -19.14 -23.94
N LEU A 366 -9.65 -18.81 -23.17
CA LEU A 366 -9.77 -18.09 -21.90
C LEU A 366 -9.04 -16.75 -22.07
N ASP A 367 -9.79 -15.67 -22.18
CA ASP A 367 -9.19 -14.34 -22.09
C ASP A 367 -8.93 -14.04 -20.63
N PHE A 368 -7.81 -13.39 -20.36
CA PHE A 368 -7.48 -12.99 -19.01
C PHE A 368 -6.84 -11.62 -19.00
N GLY A 369 -7.06 -10.93 -17.89
CA GLY A 369 -6.37 -9.71 -17.56
C GLY A 369 -5.61 -9.88 -16.27
N TYR A 370 -4.58 -9.08 -16.13
CA TYR A 370 -3.75 -9.02 -14.94
C TYR A 370 -3.48 -7.59 -14.52
N ASP A 371 -3.32 -7.38 -13.23
CA ASP A 371 -2.61 -6.25 -12.63
C ASP A 371 -1.41 -6.83 -11.87
N ILE A 372 -0.20 -6.35 -12.19
CA ILE A 372 1.03 -6.61 -11.44
C ILE A 372 1.37 -5.34 -10.67
N LEU A 373 1.78 -5.49 -9.41
CA LEU A 373 2.08 -4.38 -8.51
C LEU A 373 3.38 -4.66 -7.75
N GLU A 374 4.34 -3.75 -7.79
CA GLU A 374 5.55 -3.76 -6.97
C GLU A 374 5.51 -2.64 -5.94
N PHE A 375 5.58 -3.01 -4.66
CA PHE A 375 5.63 -2.08 -3.53
C PHE A 375 7.03 -1.46 -3.39
N PRO A 376 7.18 -0.19 -2.96
CA PRO A 376 8.48 0.48 -2.85
C PRO A 376 9.40 -0.18 -1.81
N PRO A 377 10.73 -0.11 -1.99
CA PRO A 377 11.67 -0.76 -1.08
C PRO A 377 12.00 0.06 0.18
N LEU A 378 11.58 1.32 0.23
CA LEU A 378 11.96 2.28 1.24
C LEU A 378 10.79 3.21 1.55
N ASP A 379 10.79 3.69 2.78
CA ASP A 379 9.83 4.68 3.27
C ASP A 379 10.53 5.69 4.19
N VAL A 380 10.47 6.98 3.87
CA VAL A 380 11.03 8.07 4.68
C VAL A 380 10.05 8.41 5.80
N ILE A 381 10.46 8.11 7.04
CA ILE A 381 9.64 8.37 8.22
C ILE A 381 9.84 9.79 8.74
N SER A 382 11.09 10.28 8.78
CA SER A 382 11.40 11.64 9.24
C SER A 382 12.74 12.13 8.68
N PRO A 383 12.89 13.42 8.35
CA PRO A 383 11.83 14.43 8.26
C PRO A 383 10.87 14.14 7.12
N ASN A 384 9.57 14.32 7.36
CA ASN A 384 8.51 13.99 6.41
C ASN A 384 7.49 15.13 6.22
N GLY A 385 7.70 16.29 6.85
CA GLY A 385 6.88 17.48 6.64
C GLY A 385 6.69 18.35 7.87
N ALA A 386 6.55 19.66 7.65
CA ALA A 386 6.24 20.67 8.67
C ALA A 386 7.30 20.85 9.78
N GLU A 387 8.37 20.06 9.81
CA GLU A 387 9.43 20.25 10.80
C GLU A 387 10.18 21.57 10.56
N ALA A 388 10.65 22.17 11.64
CA ALA A 388 11.51 23.35 11.60
C ALA A 388 12.81 23.04 12.35
N TYR A 389 13.88 22.92 11.60
CA TYR A 389 15.21 22.67 12.12
C TYR A 389 16.05 23.94 12.15
N THR A 390 17.04 23.97 13.02
CA THR A 390 18.04 25.04 13.07
C THR A 390 19.41 24.44 12.82
N VAL A 391 20.25 25.14 12.07
CA VAL A 391 21.66 24.75 11.88
C VAL A 391 22.34 24.53 13.25
N ASN A 392 23.32 23.63 13.30
CA ASN A 392 24.01 23.09 14.47
C ASN A 392 23.18 22.19 15.40
N GLN A 393 21.89 21.98 15.13
CA GLN A 393 21.13 20.92 15.81
C GLN A 393 21.53 19.55 15.29
N THR A 394 21.40 18.54 16.16
CA THR A 394 21.38 17.14 15.76
C THR A 394 19.94 16.66 15.71
N LYS A 395 19.54 16.06 14.58
CA LYS A 395 18.21 15.51 14.33
C LYS A 395 18.34 14.06 13.88
N VAL A 396 17.28 13.29 14.07
CA VAL A 396 17.23 11.91 13.58
C VAL A 396 16.53 11.92 12.23
N VAL A 397 17.22 11.40 11.22
CA VAL A 397 16.60 10.93 9.98
C VAL A 397 16.21 9.48 10.21
N SER A 398 15.00 9.06 9.88
CA SER A 398 14.54 7.68 10.04
C SER A 398 13.78 7.19 8.83
N TRP A 399 13.83 5.88 8.59
CA TRP A 399 13.21 5.22 7.46
C TRP A 399 12.87 3.78 7.80
N ASN A 400 11.98 3.19 7.01
CA ASN A 400 11.79 1.75 6.94
C ASN A 400 12.30 1.23 5.59
N HIS A 401 12.62 -0.07 5.54
CA HIS A 401 13.09 -0.73 4.32
C HIS A 401 12.48 -2.13 4.16
N SER A 402 12.50 -2.65 2.93
CA SER A 402 12.15 -4.04 2.64
C SER A 402 13.30 -5.00 2.97
N ASP A 403 12.99 -6.28 3.16
CA ASP A 403 14.01 -7.34 3.35
C ASP A 403 15.00 -7.38 2.18
N THR A 404 14.59 -7.01 0.96
CA THR A 404 15.48 -6.94 -0.21
C THR A 404 16.43 -5.76 -0.25
N SER A 405 16.20 -4.74 0.58
CA SER A 405 17.15 -3.64 0.79
C SER A 405 17.96 -3.84 2.06
N ASN A 406 17.72 -4.90 2.84
CA ASN A 406 18.54 -5.21 4.00
C ASN A 406 20.00 -5.42 3.54
N ASP A 407 20.94 -4.79 4.25
CA ASP A 407 22.37 -4.72 3.93
C ASP A 407 22.78 -3.82 2.75
N HIS A 408 21.85 -3.12 2.09
CA HIS A 408 22.20 -2.18 1.02
C HIS A 408 22.76 -0.86 1.54
N ASN A 409 23.56 -0.19 0.70
CA ASN A 409 24.01 1.18 0.95
C ASN A 409 22.95 2.19 0.50
N MET A 410 22.67 3.16 1.37
CA MET A 410 21.64 4.18 1.25
C MET A 410 22.26 5.57 1.27
N ASP A 411 22.01 6.37 0.25
CA ASP A 411 22.30 7.80 0.26
C ASP A 411 21.15 8.57 0.90
N ILE A 412 21.47 9.42 1.87
CA ILE A 412 20.55 10.41 2.43
C ILE A 412 20.81 11.74 1.74
N ARG A 413 19.82 12.26 1.01
CA ARG A 413 19.97 13.41 0.13
C ARG A 413 18.98 14.51 0.44
N LEU A 414 19.37 15.77 0.21
CA LEU A 414 18.49 16.93 0.30
C LEU A 414 18.21 17.55 -1.07
N CYS A 415 17.00 18.08 -1.18
CA CYS A 415 16.59 18.99 -2.23
C CYS A 415 16.06 20.29 -1.59
N LYS A 416 16.34 21.43 -2.21
CA LYS A 416 15.94 22.76 -1.70
C LYS A 416 14.84 23.44 -2.51
N ALA A 417 14.61 23.01 -3.76
CA ALA A 417 13.63 23.58 -4.67
C ALA A 417 13.26 22.57 -5.76
N GLY A 418 11.98 22.53 -6.16
CA GLY A 418 11.49 21.62 -7.21
C GLY A 418 11.58 20.14 -6.81
N CYS A 419 11.35 19.81 -5.54
CA CYS A 419 11.64 18.51 -4.94
C CYS A 419 10.60 17.42 -5.25
N ASP A 420 10.02 17.46 -6.45
CA ASP A 420 9.04 16.49 -6.97
C ASP A 420 9.70 15.46 -7.91
N ASN A 421 10.97 15.65 -8.25
CA ASN A 421 11.77 14.70 -9.02
C ASN A 421 13.03 14.33 -8.25
N ILE A 422 13.30 13.03 -8.13
CA ILE A 422 14.48 12.51 -7.42
C ILE A 422 15.80 13.07 -7.97
N SER A 423 15.86 13.45 -9.25
CA SER A 423 17.06 14.07 -9.85
C SER A 423 17.46 15.40 -9.18
N ASN A 424 16.55 16.05 -8.47
CA ASN A 424 16.80 17.34 -7.80
C ASN A 424 17.41 17.17 -6.39
N TYR A 425 17.48 15.93 -5.87
CA TYR A 425 18.11 15.60 -4.58
C TYR A 425 19.62 15.47 -4.72
N THR A 426 20.26 16.61 -4.95
CA THR A 426 21.68 16.69 -5.34
C THR A 426 22.64 16.80 -4.16
N ILE A 427 22.16 17.24 -2.99
CA ILE A 427 23.01 17.48 -1.81
C ILE A 427 23.12 16.19 -1.00
N LEU A 428 24.30 15.58 -0.96
CA LEU A 428 24.54 14.38 -0.14
C LEU A 428 24.77 14.75 1.33
N ILE A 429 23.93 14.24 2.23
CA ILE A 429 24.17 14.33 3.68
C ILE A 429 25.18 13.26 4.11
N ASN A 430 24.88 11.99 3.78
CA ASN A 430 25.68 10.84 4.17
C ASN A 430 25.29 9.61 3.34
N THR A 431 26.20 8.62 3.26
CA THR A 431 25.89 7.26 2.82
C THR A 431 25.95 6.31 4.02
N THR A 432 24.95 5.46 4.20
CA THR A 432 24.83 4.56 5.34
C THR A 432 24.20 3.22 4.96
N ASN A 433 23.99 2.30 5.90
CA ASN A 433 23.36 1.01 5.62
C ASN A 433 21.85 1.07 5.89
N ALA A 434 21.04 0.44 5.04
CA ALA A 434 19.58 0.43 5.17
C ALA A 434 19.11 -0.15 6.51
N SER A 435 19.80 -1.17 7.02
CA SER A 435 19.45 -1.87 8.27
C SER A 435 19.55 -1.02 9.54
N LEU A 436 20.06 0.21 9.46
CA LEU A 436 20.12 1.10 10.62
C LEU A 436 18.77 1.75 10.94
N ASP A 437 17.86 1.84 9.95
CA ASP A 437 16.55 2.53 10.00
C ASP A 437 16.58 3.98 10.52
N SER A 438 17.79 4.50 10.76
CA SER A 438 18.00 5.81 11.36
C SER A 438 19.44 6.31 11.16
N TYR A 439 19.56 7.63 11.11
CA TYR A 439 20.83 8.33 11.05
C TYR A 439 20.78 9.60 11.91
N SER A 440 21.77 9.74 12.79
CA SER A 440 21.95 10.94 13.62
C SER A 440 22.62 12.05 12.81
N TRP A 441 21.80 12.93 12.25
CA TRP A 441 22.23 14.01 11.38
C TRP A 441 22.55 15.28 12.16
N LYS A 442 23.83 15.65 12.19
CA LYS A 442 24.26 16.98 12.60
C LYS A 442 24.12 17.96 11.44
N ILE A 443 23.21 18.91 11.56
CA ILE A 443 22.95 19.92 10.52
C ILE A 443 24.07 20.95 10.53
N ASN A 444 25.12 20.71 9.75
CA ASN A 444 26.27 21.62 9.68
C ASN A 444 25.94 22.91 8.92
N LYS A 445 26.77 23.93 9.12
CA LYS A 445 26.69 25.21 8.38
C LYS A 445 26.71 25.02 6.85
N THR A 446 27.41 23.99 6.39
CA THR A 446 27.54 23.62 4.99
C THR A 446 27.39 22.10 4.86
N ILE A 447 26.65 21.64 3.86
CA ILE A 447 26.46 20.23 3.51
C ILE A 447 26.76 20.11 2.02
N ASP A 448 27.69 19.22 1.66
CA ASP A 448 28.17 19.06 0.28
C ASP A 448 28.53 20.38 -0.41
N SER A 449 29.31 21.24 0.29
CA SER A 449 29.67 22.59 -0.15
C SER A 449 28.52 23.57 -0.35
N GLN A 450 27.28 23.22 0.03
CA GLN A 450 26.09 24.06 -0.09
C GLN A 450 25.55 24.50 1.27
N ASN A 451 24.91 25.66 1.29
CA ASN A 451 24.17 26.14 2.46
C ASN A 451 22.82 25.38 2.56
N PRO A 452 22.55 24.63 3.64
CA PRO A 452 21.33 23.84 3.75
C PRO A 452 20.09 24.66 4.08
N ILE A 453 20.22 25.95 4.44
CA ILE A 453 19.08 26.80 4.82
C ILE A 453 18.10 26.93 3.65
N GLY A 454 16.80 26.74 3.94
CA GLY A 454 15.69 26.85 3.01
C GLY A 454 14.33 26.60 3.68
N ASP A 455 13.27 27.14 3.08
CA ASP A 455 11.88 27.00 3.55
C ASP A 455 11.09 25.86 2.88
N SER A 456 11.67 25.26 1.83
CA SER A 456 11.05 24.19 1.03
C SER A 456 11.97 22.99 0.88
N VAL A 457 12.72 22.66 1.94
CA VAL A 457 13.67 21.56 1.91
C VAL A 457 12.91 20.24 1.99
N ARG A 458 13.32 19.25 1.21
CA ARG A 458 12.88 17.85 1.36
C ARG A 458 14.07 16.92 1.44
N LEU A 459 13.85 15.78 2.08
CA LEU A 459 14.82 14.70 2.19
C LEU A 459 14.38 13.52 1.33
N ALA A 460 15.36 12.85 0.73
CA ALA A 460 15.15 11.57 0.06
C ALA A 460 16.16 10.56 0.58
N ILE A 461 15.77 9.30 0.52
CA ILE A 461 16.63 8.17 0.78
C ILE A 461 16.69 7.35 -0.50
N VAL A 462 17.91 7.06 -0.97
CA VAL A 462 18.17 6.41 -2.25
C VAL A 462 19.05 5.20 -2.03
N ASP A 463 18.54 4.01 -2.39
CA ASP A 463 19.30 2.77 -2.35
C ASP A 463 20.28 2.73 -3.51
N THR A 464 21.55 2.84 -3.19
CA THR A 464 22.64 2.90 -4.15
C THR A 464 23.14 1.52 -4.60
N THR A 465 22.66 0.47 -3.94
CA THR A 465 23.12 -0.90 -4.18
C THR A 465 22.11 -1.69 -4.99
N MET A 466 20.84 -1.30 -4.96
CA MET A 466 19.78 -1.94 -5.73
C MET A 466 20.10 -1.93 -7.22
N ARG A 467 20.40 -3.12 -7.74
CA ARG A 467 20.62 -3.38 -9.16
C ARG A 467 19.30 -3.79 -9.80
N SER A 468 19.02 -3.25 -10.98
CA SER A 468 18.06 -3.88 -11.89
C SER A 468 18.70 -5.15 -12.42
N PHE A 469 18.03 -6.29 -12.34
CA PHE A 469 18.50 -7.52 -12.98
C PHE A 469 18.63 -7.38 -14.52
N ALA A 470 17.94 -6.40 -15.12
CA ALA A 470 18.01 -6.11 -16.55
C ALA A 470 19.10 -5.09 -16.96
N THR A 471 19.69 -4.34 -16.02
CA THR A 471 20.68 -3.29 -16.35
C THR A 471 21.75 -3.15 -15.28
N THR A 472 23.01 -2.94 -15.67
CA THR A 472 24.13 -2.66 -14.71
C THR A 472 24.05 -1.30 -14.02
N ASN A 473 22.99 -0.52 -14.24
CA ASN A 473 22.78 0.80 -13.65
C ASN A 473 21.82 0.71 -12.45
N MET A 474 22.05 1.58 -11.47
CA MET A 474 21.13 1.84 -10.36
C MET A 474 19.78 2.32 -10.91
N THR A 475 18.70 1.85 -10.30
CA THR A 475 17.35 1.95 -10.86
C THR A 475 16.68 3.29 -10.52
N THR A 476 15.51 3.57 -11.10
CA THR A 476 14.72 4.77 -10.78
C THR A 476 13.58 4.48 -9.79
N ARG A 477 13.55 3.30 -9.15
CA ARG A 477 12.47 2.86 -8.22
C ARG A 477 13.02 2.40 -6.85
N ASN A 478 14.25 2.81 -6.56
CA ASN A 478 15.06 2.42 -5.41
C ASN A 478 15.15 3.55 -4.37
N TRP A 479 14.14 4.43 -4.31
CA TRP A 479 14.19 5.61 -3.48
C TRP A 479 12.82 5.93 -2.93
N ASP A 480 12.83 6.70 -1.85
CA ASP A 480 11.65 7.37 -1.34
C ASP A 480 11.98 8.83 -0.96
N MET A 481 10.96 9.69 -0.98
CA MET A 481 11.06 11.12 -0.69
C MET A 481 10.08 11.49 0.40
N GLY A 482 10.46 12.42 1.28
CA GLY A 482 9.52 12.97 2.25
C GLY A 482 8.28 13.59 1.59
N ASN A 483 7.11 13.22 2.09
CA ASN A 483 5.77 13.58 1.66
C ASN A 483 5.51 15.09 1.69
N ALA A 484 6.21 15.87 2.51
CA ALA A 484 6.06 17.33 2.55
C ALA A 484 7.38 18.05 2.85
N PRO A 485 7.49 19.34 2.47
CA PRO A 485 8.67 20.13 2.78
C PRO A 485 8.78 20.44 4.29
N PHE A 486 10.03 20.57 4.73
CA PHE A 486 10.42 21.05 6.05
C PHE A 486 11.36 22.26 5.91
N LYS A 487 11.63 22.92 7.04
CA LYS A 487 12.45 24.15 7.09
C LYS A 487 13.78 23.91 7.77
N ILE A 488 14.83 24.52 7.25
CA ILE A 488 16.13 24.63 7.92
C ILE A 488 16.46 26.10 8.07
N ASN A 489 16.56 26.57 9.31
CA ASN A 489 16.80 27.97 9.65
C ASN A 489 18.23 28.18 10.16
N GLY A 490 18.75 29.38 9.91
CA GLY A 490 19.80 29.94 10.75
C GLY A 490 19.21 30.60 12.00
N SER A 491 20.06 31.13 12.86
CA SER A 491 19.62 31.94 14.00
C SER A 491 20.52 33.16 14.17
N ILE A 492 19.96 34.21 14.77
CA ILE A 492 20.67 35.41 15.18
C ILE A 492 20.27 35.68 16.62
N LEU A 493 21.24 35.89 17.48
CA LEU A 493 21.03 36.29 18.86
C LEU A 493 21.81 37.58 19.09
N VAL A 494 21.10 38.70 19.32
CA VAL A 494 21.76 39.96 19.70
C VAL A 494 22.37 39.79 21.09
N THR A 495 23.69 39.98 21.18
CA THR A 495 24.47 39.84 22.42
C THR A 495 24.88 41.18 23.02
N ALA A 496 24.70 42.29 22.31
CA ALA A 496 24.78 43.64 22.87
C ALA A 496 24.04 44.65 21.97
N PRO A 497 23.32 45.64 22.55
CA PRO A 497 23.02 45.78 23.97
C PRO A 497 21.91 44.80 24.40
N ASN A 498 22.19 43.88 25.32
CA ASN A 498 21.25 42.85 25.77
C ASN A 498 21.14 42.73 27.31
N ASP A 499 21.76 43.64 28.07
CA ASP A 499 21.65 43.69 29.51
C ASP A 499 21.15 45.05 30.00
N ASP A 500 20.52 45.06 31.17
CA ASP A 500 20.01 46.27 31.83
C ASP A 500 21.15 47.17 32.38
N SER A 501 22.41 46.80 32.13
CA SER A 501 23.59 47.47 32.69
C SER A 501 24.17 48.54 31.75
N GLY A 502 23.84 48.46 30.46
CA GLY A 502 24.35 49.33 29.41
C GLY A 502 23.41 50.46 28.99
N ASN A 503 23.20 51.49 29.84
CA ASN A 503 22.60 52.74 29.37
C ASN A 503 23.55 53.42 28.37
N TRP A 504 23.22 53.36 27.08
CA TRP A 504 23.94 54.09 26.02
C TRP A 504 23.45 55.54 26.00
N ARG A 505 24.38 56.51 25.97
CA ARG A 505 24.05 57.94 25.92
C ARG A 505 24.19 58.46 24.50
N VAL A 506 23.39 59.47 24.17
CA VAL A 506 23.53 60.21 22.90
C VAL A 506 24.93 60.83 22.84
N GLY A 507 25.67 60.54 21.78
CA GLY A 507 27.05 60.99 21.59
C GLY A 507 28.12 60.00 22.06
N ASP A 508 27.76 58.86 22.64
CA ASP A 508 28.71 57.78 22.91
C ASP A 508 29.35 57.29 21.60
N THR A 509 30.68 57.20 21.57
CA THR A 509 31.44 56.67 20.42
C THR A 509 32.06 55.32 20.78
N GLY A 510 32.24 54.45 19.78
CA GLY A 510 32.89 53.14 19.97
C GLY A 510 32.01 52.04 20.58
N ARG A 511 30.71 52.30 20.83
CA ARG A 511 29.75 51.25 21.20
C ARG A 511 29.62 50.24 20.05
N GLN A 512 29.62 48.95 20.37
CA GLN A 512 29.45 47.87 19.41
C GLN A 512 28.09 47.22 19.62
N ILE A 513 27.35 47.04 18.52
CA ILE A 513 26.20 46.14 18.49
C ILE A 513 26.75 44.78 18.08
N THR A 514 26.62 43.79 18.96
CA THR A 514 27.16 42.45 18.72
C THR A 514 26.02 41.44 18.66
N TRP A 515 26.23 40.39 17.89
CA TRP A 515 25.30 39.27 17.80
C TRP A 515 26.06 37.99 17.51
N ASP A 516 25.52 36.88 18.00
CA ASP A 516 25.91 35.55 17.57
C ASP A 516 25.00 35.12 16.41
N LYS A 517 25.55 34.31 15.50
CA LYS A 517 24.77 33.72 14.42
C LYS A 517 25.06 32.24 14.26
N THR A 518 24.04 31.52 13.82
CA THR A 518 24.15 30.11 13.44
C THR A 518 23.75 29.94 11.98
N GLY A 519 24.51 29.14 11.23
CA GLY A 519 24.32 28.95 9.80
C GLY A 519 25.05 29.96 8.92
N ASP A 520 25.01 29.70 7.62
CA ASP A 520 25.55 30.62 6.62
C ASP A 520 24.45 31.59 6.19
N LEU A 521 24.45 32.78 6.78
CA LEU A 521 23.50 33.85 6.47
C LEU A 521 24.09 34.88 5.49
N SER A 522 25.12 34.50 4.71
CA SER A 522 25.76 35.39 3.73
C SER A 522 24.86 35.79 2.56
N TYR A 523 23.76 35.05 2.35
CA TYR A 523 22.77 35.32 1.30
C TYR A 523 21.76 36.42 1.68
N SER A 524 21.79 36.94 2.92
CA SER A 524 20.89 37.99 3.41
C SER A 524 21.65 39.25 3.79
N SER A 525 21.12 40.43 3.43
CA SER A 525 21.53 41.69 4.04
C SER A 525 20.90 41.81 5.43
N PHE A 526 21.67 42.35 6.38
CA PHE A 526 21.18 42.63 7.73
C PHE A 526 20.91 44.11 7.88
N ASN A 527 19.71 44.45 8.35
CA ASN A 527 19.40 45.81 8.82
C ASN A 527 19.44 45.81 10.34
N ILE A 528 20.10 46.82 10.90
CA ILE A 528 20.10 47.07 12.34
C ILE A 528 19.15 48.24 12.55
N SER A 529 18.02 48.00 13.19
CA SER A 529 17.01 49.02 13.46
C SER A 529 16.89 49.26 14.96
N LEU A 530 16.81 50.53 15.36
CA LEU A 530 16.57 50.92 16.74
C LEU A 530 15.08 50.95 17.04
N TYR A 531 14.74 50.56 18.27
CA TYR A 531 13.38 50.46 18.75
C TYR A 531 13.18 51.29 20.04
N ILE A 532 12.16 52.15 20.09
CA ILE A 532 11.99 53.16 21.16
C ILE A 532 10.74 52.99 22.06
N ASP A 533 9.75 52.15 21.71
CA ASP A 533 8.41 52.16 22.36
C ASP A 533 7.85 50.79 22.85
N GLY A 534 8.56 49.97 23.64
CA GLY A 534 8.14 48.60 24.04
C GLY A 534 7.92 47.40 23.04
N GLY A 535 7.70 47.57 21.73
CA GLY A 535 7.85 46.52 20.68
C GLY A 535 6.96 46.63 19.42
N SER A 536 6.22 47.73 19.23
CA SER A 536 5.07 47.83 18.31
C SER A 536 5.33 48.37 16.90
N THR A 537 6.42 49.07 16.59
CA THR A 537 6.73 49.60 15.23
C THR A 537 8.24 49.74 14.91
N TYR A 538 8.68 49.22 13.76
CA TYR A 538 10.07 49.28 13.25
C TYR A 538 10.24 50.42 12.24
N ASN A 539 10.52 51.66 12.69
CA ASN A 539 10.48 52.84 11.82
C ASN A 539 11.82 53.59 11.66
N GLN A 540 12.95 53.04 12.15
CA GLN A 540 14.25 53.68 12.02
C GLN A 540 15.32 52.66 11.61
N THR A 541 15.97 52.91 10.48
CA THR A 541 17.02 52.07 9.88
C THR A 541 18.34 52.80 9.86
#